data_AF-A0A0F9PLE1-F1
#
_entry.id   AF-A0A0F9PLE1-F1
#
_cell.length_a   1.000
_cell.length_b   1.000
_cell.length_c   1.000
_cell.angle_alpha   90.00
_cell.angle_beta   90.00
_cell.angle_gamma   90.00
#
_symmetry.space_group_name_H-M   'P 1'
#
loop_
_entity.id
_entity.type
_entity.pdbx_description
1 polymer ?
#
loop_
_entity_poly.entity_id
_entity_poly.type
_entity_poly.pdbx_seq_one_letter_code
_entity_poly.pdbx_strand_id
1 'polypeptide(L)' 'MSAEVSDSVTVIEDGKCHSGVVSAVDSTTCTVDFPDGDDGCFGFEDVINHEGETLI' A
#
# COMPACT_ATOMS: atom_id res chain seq x y z
N MET A 1 -11.37 6.61 0.67
CA MET A 1 -10.27 7.50 0.21
C MET A 1 -9.54 6.72 -0.86
N SER A 2 -9.25 7.30 -2.03
CA SER A 2 -8.60 6.56 -3.12
C SER A 2 -7.08 6.65 -2.99
N ALA A 3 -6.40 5.51 -3.11
CA ALA A 3 -4.94 5.49 -3.24
C ALA A 3 -4.53 6.07 -4.59
N GLU A 4 -3.44 6.83 -4.62
CA GLU A 4 -2.88 7.39 -5.85
C GLU A 4 -1.48 6.84 -6.11
N VAL A 5 -1.07 6.76 -7.37
CA VAL A 5 0.32 6.39 -7.68
C VAL A 5 1.26 7.46 -7.12
N SER A 6 2.38 7.03 -6.52
CA SER A 6 3.34 7.82 -5.74
C SER A 6 2.91 8.17 -4.31
N ASP A 7 1.79 7.66 -3.80
CA ASP A 7 1.42 7.84 -2.39
C ASP A 7 2.26 6.97 -1.46
N SER A 8 2.58 7.50 -0.27
CA SER A 8 3.34 6.76 0.74
C SER A 8 2.37 5.98 1.62
N VAL A 9 2.55 4.66 1.67
CA VAL A 9 1.64 3.75 2.37
C VAL A 9 2.40 2.78 3.27
N THR A 10 1.67 2.21 4.23
CA THR A 10 2.14 1.15 5.10
C THR A 10 1.27 -0.08 4.88
N VAL A 11 1.89 -1.18 4.45
CA VAL A 11 1.24 -2.47 4.26
C VAL A 11 1.38 -3.29 5.54
N ILE A 12 0.30 -3.94 5.99
CA ILE A 12 0.35 -4.89 7.12
C ILE A 12 0.30 -6.31 6.55
N GLU A 13 1.41 -7.02 6.58
CA GLU A 13 1.50 -8.42 6.16
C GLU A 13 1.97 -9.28 7.35
N ASP A 14 1.22 -10.34 7.68
CA ASP A 14 1.57 -11.28 8.76
C ASP A 14 1.85 -10.59 10.12
N GLY A 15 1.16 -9.47 10.40
CA GLY A 15 1.35 -8.67 11.62
C GLY A 15 2.61 -7.81 11.64
N LYS A 16 3.31 -7.68 10.51
CA LYS A 16 4.43 -6.75 10.32
C LYS A 16 4.01 -5.60 9.41
N CYS A 17 4.51 -4.41 9.73
CA CYS A 17 4.27 -3.22 8.93
C CYS A 17 5.45 -2.98 7.98
N HIS A 18 5.15 -2.85 6.69
CA HIS A 18 6.11 -2.57 5.62
C HIS A 18 5.75 -1.22 4.98
N SER A 19 6.65 -0.25 5.06
CA SER A 19 6.45 1.05 4.42
C SER A 19 6.92 1.01 2.97
N GLY A 20 6.08 1.49 2.05
CA GLY A 20 6.40 1.55 0.62
C GLY A 20 5.66 2.68 -0.08
N VAL A 21 5.78 2.71 -1.40
CA VAL A 21 5.16 3.72 -2.27
C VAL A 21 4.27 3.03 -3.27
N VAL A 22 3.06 3.54 -3.47
CA VAL A 22 2.12 2.98 -4.45
C VAL A 22 2.68 3.20 -5.86
N SER A 23 2.91 2.13 -6.61
CA SER A 23 3.41 2.16 -7.98
C SER A 23 2.29 1.98 -9.01
N ALA A 24 1.25 1.21 -8.65
CA ALA A 24 0.06 1.02 -9.47
C ALA A 24 -1.20 0.90 -8.61
N VAL A 25 -2.35 1.28 -9.17
CA VAL A 25 -3.65 1.19 -8.51
C VAL A 25 -4.64 0.55 -9.47
N ASP A 26 -5.29 -0.50 -9.00
CA ASP A 26 -6.39 -1.20 -9.67
C ASP A 26 -7.71 -0.91 -8.95
N SER A 27 -8.80 -1.50 -9.42
CA SER A 27 -10.14 -1.22 -8.88
C SER A 27 -10.33 -1.62 -7.42
N THR A 28 -9.59 -2.62 -6.92
CA THR A 28 -9.72 -3.16 -5.55
C THR A 28 -8.38 -3.45 -4.86
N THR A 29 -7.27 -3.18 -5.55
CA THR A 29 -5.92 -3.53 -5.11
C THR A 29 -4.95 -2.43 -5.51
N CYS A 30 -3.79 -2.37 -4.85
CA CYS A 30 -2.67 -1.54 -5.27
C CYS A 30 -1.37 -2.32 -5.24
N THR A 31 -0.45 -1.92 -6.12
CA THR A 31 0.94 -2.40 -6.10
C THR A 31 1.77 -1.41 -5.31
N VAL A 32 2.51 -1.91 -4.33
CA VAL A 32 3.39 -1.12 -3.47
C VAL A 32 4.83 -1.53 -3.76
N ASP A 33 5.66 -0.55 -4.10
CA ASP A 33 7.10 -0.66 -4.28
C ASP A 33 7.77 -0.42 -2.91
N PHE A 34 8.52 -1.41 -2.44
CA PHE A 34 9.22 -1.35 -1.17
C PHE A 34 10.68 -0.92 -1.37
N PRO A 35 11.26 -0.19 -0.40
CA PRO A 35 12.64 0.30 -0.50
C PRO A 35 13.69 -0.82 -0.60
N ASP A 36 13.36 -2.05 -0.22
CA ASP A 36 14.20 -3.23 -0.39
C ASP A 36 14.33 -3.68 -1.86
N GLY A 37 13.62 -3.03 -2.79
CA GLY A 37 13.60 -3.35 -4.22
C GLY A 37 12.65 -4.50 -4.58
N ASP A 38 11.71 -4.79 -3.68
CA ASP A 38 10.65 -5.77 -3.85
C ASP A 38 9.32 -5.03 -4.08
N ASP A 39 8.45 -5.57 -4.92
CA ASP A 39 7.12 -5.03 -5.15
C ASP A 39 6.05 -6.09 -4.85
N GLY A 40 4.94 -5.64 -4.26
CA GLY A 40 3.84 -6.52 -3.87
C GLY A 40 2.48 -5.95 -4.25
N CYS A 41 1.54 -6.83 -4.58
CA CYS A 41 0.15 -6.46 -4.86
C CYS A 41 -0.73 -6.77 -3.64
N PHE A 42 -1.35 -5.74 -3.08
CA PHE A 42 -2.10 -5.83 -1.83
C PHE A 42 -3.55 -5.35 -2.02
N GLY A 43 -4.46 -5.96 -1.27
CA GLY A 43 -5.82 -5.46 -1.14
C GLY A 43 -5.81 -4.16 -0.32
N PHE A 44 -6.70 -3.23 -0.65
CA PHE A 44 -6.77 -1.96 0.07
C PHE A 44 -7.01 -2.12 1.58
N GLU A 45 -7.66 -3.22 2.00
CA GLU A 45 -7.88 -3.59 3.40
C GLU A 45 -6.58 -3.80 4.21
N ASP A 46 -5.50 -4.24 3.55
CA ASP A 46 -4.20 -4.50 4.17
C ASP A 46 -3.25 -3.30 4.07
N VAL A 47 -3.69 -2.19 3.48
CA VAL A 47 -2.86 -1.01 3.19
C VAL A 47 -3.41 0.22 3.89
N ILE A 48 -2.51 0.89 4.62
CA ILE A 48 -2.79 2.08 5.42
C ILE A 48 -2.10 3.29 4.78
N ASN A 49 -2.82 4.39 4.63
CA ASN A 49 -2.27 5.64 4.10
C ASN A 49 -1.42 6.39 5.16
N HIS A 50 -0.81 7.50 4.75
CA HIS A 50 -0.04 8.36 5.66
C HIS A 50 -0.87 8.99 6.80
N GLU A 51 -2.20 8.99 6.70
CA GLU A 51 -3.12 9.47 7.74
C GLU A 51 -3.47 8.38 8.76
N GLY A 52 -3.01 7.13 8.56
CA GLY A 52 -3.31 6.01 9.44
C GLY A 52 -4.67 5.35 9.17
N GLU A 53 -5.27 5.63 8.01
CA GLU A 53 -6.56 5.08 7.58
C GLU A 53 -6.37 3.97 6.54
N THR A 54 -7.18 2.91 6.67
CA THR A 54 -7.25 1.84 5.67
C THR A 54 -7.82 2.40 4.37
N LEU A 55 -7.23 1.99 3.24
CA LEU A 55 -7.77 2.33 1.94
C LEU A 55 -9.09 1.55 1.76
N ILE A 56 -10.20 2.26 1.58
CA ILE A 56 -11.55 1.72 1.33
C ILE A 56 -12.25 2.52 0.25
#